data_AF-A0A7K4C9C4-F1
#
_entry.id   AF-A0A7K4C9C4-F1
#
_cell.length_a   1.000
_cell.length_b   1.000
_cell.length_c   1.000
_cell.angle_alpha   90.00
_cell.angle_beta   90.00
_cell.angle_gamma   90.00
#
_symmetry.space_group_name_H-M   'P 1'
#
loop_
_entity.id
_entity.type
_entity.pdbx_description
1 polymer ?
#
loop_
_entity_poly.entity_id
_entity_poly.type
_entity_poly.pdbx_seq_one_letter_code
_entity_poly.pdbx_strand_id
1 'polypeptide(L)'
;MVMLLLVNATFMETPANKLSYAAFTDIGNGISTRIVDVYALAPSDGSLTTKFDIPDDVAGKSYRVVIGPGAKPIDQEVVITRDLVTIRISLAGIGASRGVIGNTTGLGLNKISYDSGGYSG
;
A
#
# COMPACT_ATOMS: atom_id res chain seq x y z
N MET A 1 -38.27 11.75 9.72
CA MET A 1 -37.51 10.50 9.86
C MET A 1 -36.11 10.71 9.28
N VAL A 2 -35.18 11.22 10.07
CA VAL A 2 -33.79 11.51 9.63
C VAL A 2 -32.79 10.92 10.64
N MET A 3 -33.17 10.88 11.92
CA MET A 3 -32.34 10.36 13.00
C MET A 3 -32.02 8.87 12.87
N LEU A 4 -32.97 8.02 12.45
CA LEU A 4 -32.75 6.56 12.31
C LEU A 4 -31.69 6.22 11.24
N LEU A 5 -31.67 6.95 10.12
CA LEU A 5 -30.68 6.76 9.05
C LEU A 5 -29.27 7.20 9.50
N LEU A 6 -29.18 8.30 10.25
CA LEU A 6 -27.92 8.80 10.82
C LEU A 6 -27.32 7.83 11.87
N VAL A 7 -28.17 7.21 12.70
CA VAL A 7 -27.71 6.23 13.70
C VAL A 7 -27.15 4.98 13.01
N ASN A 8 -27.81 4.50 11.95
CA ASN A 8 -27.32 3.35 11.19
C ASN A 8 -25.97 3.61 10.51
N ALA A 9 -25.78 4.81 9.95
CA ALA A 9 -24.53 5.17 9.27
C ALA A 9 -23.33 5.23 10.24
N THR A 10 -23.50 5.87 11.39
CA THR A 10 -22.44 6.00 12.41
C THR A 10 -22.16 4.67 13.11
N PHE A 11 -23.17 3.82 13.32
CA PHE A 11 -22.98 2.49 13.90
C PHE A 11 -22.16 1.56 12.99
N MET A 12 -22.37 1.63 11.67
CA MET A 12 -21.63 0.80 10.70
C MET A 12 -20.19 1.29 10.46
N GLU A 13 -19.90 2.56 10.75
CA GLU A 13 -18.59 3.16 10.51
C GLU A 13 -17.48 2.57 11.41
N THR A 14 -17.78 2.37 12.70
CA THR A 14 -16.78 1.86 13.66
C THR A 14 -16.33 0.42 13.34
N PRO A 15 -17.24 -0.55 13.09
CA PRO A 15 -16.86 -1.88 12.62
C PRO A 15 -16.13 -1.86 11.27
N ALA A 16 -16.57 -1.02 10.32
CA ALA A 16 -15.92 -0.89 9.02
C ALA A 16 -14.47 -0.42 9.17
N ASN A 17 -14.19 0.54 10.06
CA ASN A 17 -12.84 1.02 10.32
C ASN A 17 -11.95 -0.06 10.95
N LYS A 18 -12.47 -0.85 11.90
CA LYS A 18 -11.72 -1.98 12.48
C LYS A 18 -11.40 -3.06 11.45
N LEU A 19 -12.37 -3.45 10.63
CA LEU A 19 -12.17 -4.40 9.54
C LEU A 19 -11.11 -3.89 8.56
N SER A 20 -11.13 -2.59 8.28
CA SER A 20 -10.20 -1.99 7.32
C SER A 20 -8.80 -1.87 7.86
N TYR A 21 -8.63 -1.66 9.16
CA TYR A 21 -7.31 -1.75 9.78
C TYR A 21 -6.69 -3.13 9.56
N ALA A 22 -7.41 -4.21 9.89
CA ALA A 22 -6.93 -5.57 9.70
C ALA A 22 -6.65 -5.88 8.21
N ALA A 23 -7.60 -5.58 7.33
CA ALA A 23 -7.44 -5.81 5.89
C ALA A 23 -6.28 -5.01 5.30
N PHE A 24 -6.11 -3.75 5.69
CA PHE A 24 -4.96 -2.95 5.23
C PHE A 24 -3.64 -3.54 5.74
N THR A 25 -3.58 -4.01 6.99
CA THR A 25 -2.38 -4.67 7.51
C THR A 25 -2.00 -5.88 6.67
N ASP A 26 -2.97 -6.73 6.32
CA ASP A 26 -2.73 -7.91 5.47
C ASP A 26 -2.28 -7.53 4.06
N ILE A 27 -2.95 -6.55 3.43
CA ILE A 27 -2.57 -6.03 2.10
C ILE A 27 -1.14 -5.49 2.13
N GLY A 28 -0.81 -4.68 3.13
CA GLY A 28 0.51 -4.09 3.25
C GLY A 28 1.61 -5.13 3.49
N ASN A 29 1.33 -6.18 4.28
CA ASN A 29 2.24 -7.31 4.46
C ASN A 29 2.46 -8.06 3.13
N GLY A 30 1.40 -8.32 2.38
CA GLY A 30 1.49 -8.95 1.06
C GLY A 30 2.33 -8.13 0.06
N ILE A 31 2.10 -6.81 0.01
CA ILE A 31 2.92 -5.89 -0.80
C ILE A 31 4.38 -5.93 -0.37
N SER A 32 4.64 -5.92 0.94
CA SER A 32 6.01 -5.96 1.48
C SER A 32 6.75 -7.20 0.99
N THR A 33 6.12 -8.37 1.05
CA THR A 33 6.69 -9.61 0.50
C THR A 33 7.00 -9.49 -1.00
N ARG A 34 6.10 -8.89 -1.79
CA ARG A 34 6.34 -8.69 -3.22
C ARG A 34 7.48 -7.72 -3.53
N ILE A 35 7.68 -6.71 -2.69
CA ILE A 35 8.83 -5.83 -2.81
C ILE A 35 10.13 -6.60 -2.51
N VAL A 36 10.13 -7.51 -1.52
CA VAL A 36 11.28 -8.40 -1.28
C VAL A 36 11.59 -9.26 -2.51
N ASP A 37 10.57 -9.85 -3.13
CA ASP A 37 10.73 -10.63 -4.36
C ASP A 37 11.34 -9.78 -5.49
N VAL A 38 10.89 -8.52 -5.64
CA VAL A 38 11.44 -7.56 -6.61
C VAL A 38 12.92 -7.29 -6.33
N TYR A 39 13.33 -7.13 -5.07
CA TYR A 39 14.75 -6.95 -4.73
C TYR A 39 15.60 -8.18 -5.02
N ALA A 40 15.07 -9.38 -4.80
CA ALA A 40 15.77 -10.63 -5.09
C ALA A 40 15.97 -10.85 -6.60
N LEU A 41 15.08 -10.30 -7.44
CA LEU A 41 15.10 -10.45 -8.90
C LEU A 41 15.61 -9.19 -9.63
N ALA A 42 15.86 -8.11 -8.90
CA ALA A 42 16.29 -6.83 -9.45
C ALA A 42 17.62 -6.98 -10.21
N PRO A 43 17.70 -6.55 -11.49
CA PRO A 43 18.93 -6.65 -12.24
C PRO A 43 20.00 -5.69 -11.69
N SER A 44 21.27 -5.98 -11.95
CA SER A 44 22.36 -5.08 -11.57
C SER A 44 22.29 -3.72 -12.27
N ASP A 45 21.79 -3.71 -13.51
CA ASP A 45 21.55 -2.55 -14.38
C ASP A 45 20.21 -2.75 -15.11
N GLY A 46 19.44 -1.68 -15.30
CA GLY A 46 18.10 -1.68 -15.87
C GLY A 46 16.95 -1.63 -14.85
N SER A 47 15.76 -2.04 -15.30
CA SER A 47 14.49 -1.91 -14.57
C SER A 47 13.73 -3.24 -14.47
N LEU A 48 12.95 -3.42 -13.40
CA LEU A 48 12.03 -4.54 -13.23
C LEU A 48 10.64 -4.02 -12.86
N THR A 49 9.61 -4.46 -13.56
CA THR A 49 8.21 -4.16 -13.21
C THR A 49 7.46 -5.45 -12.97
N THR A 50 6.86 -5.58 -11.80
CA THR A 50 5.96 -6.69 -11.45
C THR A 50 4.52 -6.19 -11.36
N LYS A 51 3.59 -7.08 -11.67
CA LYS A 51 2.15 -6.84 -11.52
C LYS A 51 1.63 -7.72 -10.41
N PHE A 52 0.72 -7.18 -9.62
CA PHE A 52 0.07 -7.91 -8.55
C PHE A 52 -1.36 -7.39 -8.40
N ASP A 53 -2.16 -8.19 -7.70
CA ASP A 53 -3.57 -7.88 -7.49
C ASP A 53 -3.81 -7.65 -5.99
N ILE A 54 -4.68 -6.69 -5.69
CA ILE A 54 -5.19 -6.42 -4.34
C ILE A 54 -6.70 -6.16 -4.48
N PRO A 55 -7.48 -6.30 -3.40
CA PRO A 55 -8.91 -6.03 -3.47
C PRO A 55 -9.25 -4.65 -4.06
N ASP A 56 -10.28 -4.57 -4.91
CA ASP A 56 -10.75 -3.29 -5.45
C ASP A 56 -11.24 -2.34 -4.34
N ASP A 57 -11.83 -2.92 -3.30
CA ASP A 57 -12.34 -2.22 -2.13
C ASP A 57 -12.15 -3.03 -0.84
N VAL A 58 -12.23 -2.33 0.30
CA VAL A 58 -12.31 -2.96 1.62
C VAL A 58 -13.53 -2.42 2.31
N ALA A 59 -14.43 -3.31 2.72
CA ALA A 59 -15.70 -2.98 3.36
C ALA A 59 -16.60 -2.06 2.50
N GLY A 60 -16.64 -2.28 1.18
CA GLY A 60 -17.44 -1.50 0.24
C GLY A 60 -16.87 -0.12 -0.07
N LYS A 61 -15.60 0.15 0.29
CA LYS A 61 -14.96 1.44 0.10
C LYS A 61 -13.58 1.32 -0.53
N SER A 62 -13.33 2.13 -1.54
CA SER A 62 -12.02 2.28 -2.18
C SER A 62 -10.98 2.80 -1.19
N TYR A 63 -9.72 2.47 -1.46
CA TYR A 63 -8.56 2.91 -0.68
C TYR A 63 -7.38 3.19 -1.61
N ARG A 64 -6.36 3.86 -1.08
CA ARG A 64 -5.15 4.24 -1.83
C ARG A 64 -3.91 3.60 -1.22
N VAL A 65 -3.03 3.10 -2.09
CA VAL A 65 -1.77 2.48 -1.73
C VAL A 65 -0.62 3.24 -2.39
N VAL A 66 0.35 3.67 -1.60
CA VAL A 66 1.56 4.34 -2.08
C VAL A 66 2.78 3.58 -1.56
N ILE A 67 3.73 3.33 -2.44
CA ILE A 67 5.03 2.71 -2.16
C ILE A 67 6.08 3.75 -2.53
N GLY A 68 6.88 4.17 -1.55
CA GLY A 68 7.84 5.24 -1.77
C GLY A 68 8.73 5.50 -0.56
N PRO A 69 9.49 6.62 -0.58
CA PRO A 69 10.38 6.96 0.52
C PRO A 69 9.61 7.18 1.82
N GLY A 70 10.18 6.68 2.92
CA GLY A 70 9.70 6.91 4.28
C GLY A 70 10.16 8.25 4.84
N ALA A 71 10.19 8.36 6.17
CA ALA A 71 10.60 9.60 6.86
C ALA A 71 12.05 10.03 6.55
N LYS A 72 12.93 9.08 6.19
CA LYS A 72 14.29 9.35 5.71
C LYS A 72 14.42 8.92 4.24
N PRO A 73 15.33 9.53 3.46
CA PRO A 73 15.56 9.15 2.05
C PRO A 73 15.96 7.69 1.83
N ILE A 74 16.56 7.05 2.85
CA ILE A 74 16.96 5.64 2.83
C ILE A 74 15.83 4.70 3.23
N ASP A 75 14.77 5.23 3.85
CA ASP A 75 13.66 4.43 4.33
C ASP A 75 12.67 4.26 3.18
N GLN A 76 12.01 3.12 3.16
CA GLN A 76 10.86 2.92 2.29
C GLN A 76 9.65 2.51 3.11
N GLU A 77 8.47 2.92 2.66
CA GLU A 77 7.21 2.60 3.30
C GLU A 77 6.16 2.18 2.28
N VAL A 78 5.31 1.25 2.70
CA VAL A 78 3.99 1.04 2.11
C VAL A 78 2.98 1.79 2.95
N VAL A 79 2.28 2.73 2.33
CA VAL A 79 1.28 3.58 2.97
C VAL A 79 -0.08 3.27 2.37
N ILE A 80 -1.00 2.76 3.20
CA ILE A 80 -2.37 2.47 2.81
C ILE A 80 -3.30 3.43 3.55
N THR A 81 -4.11 4.15 2.80
CA THR A 81 -4.93 5.26 3.30
C THR A 81 -6.37 5.14 2.84
N ARG A 82 -7.30 5.36 3.78
CA ARG A 82 -8.71 5.63 3.51
C ARG A 82 -9.31 6.43 4.66
N ASP A 83 -9.92 7.57 4.34
CA ASP A 83 -10.55 8.46 5.32
C ASP A 83 -9.62 8.72 6.52
N LEU A 84 -10.03 8.30 7.72
CA LEU A 84 -9.27 8.43 8.98
C LEU A 84 -8.36 7.22 9.28
N VAL A 85 -8.40 6.17 8.45
CA VAL A 85 -7.60 4.96 8.63
C VAL A 85 -6.37 5.04 7.74
N THR A 86 -5.21 5.17 8.37
CA THR A 86 -3.91 5.10 7.71
C THR A 86 -3.06 4.05 8.39
N ILE A 87 -2.47 3.16 7.60
CA ILE A 87 -1.40 2.29 8.06
C ILE A 87 -0.10 2.62 7.32
N ARG A 88 1.01 2.40 8.00
CA ARG A 88 2.36 2.56 7.47
C ARG A 88 3.14 1.31 7.81
N ILE A 89 3.69 0.67 6.80
CA ILE A 89 4.57 -0.47 6.96
C ILE A 89 5.94 -0.06 6.49
N SER A 90 6.89 -0.02 7.42
CA SER A 90 8.29 0.24 7.09
C SER A 90 8.89 -0.99 6.40
N LEU A 91 9.60 -0.73 5.31
CA LEU A 91 10.40 -1.70 4.57
C LEU A 91 11.88 -1.63 4.97
N ALA A 92 12.19 -0.90 6.05
CA ALA A 92 13.56 -0.73 6.55
C ALA A 92 14.21 -2.10 6.82
N GLY A 93 15.44 -2.27 6.33
CA GLY A 93 16.21 -3.51 6.44
C GLY A 93 16.09 -4.46 5.24
N ILE A 94 15.15 -4.23 4.30
CA ILE A 94 14.87 -5.15 3.20
C ILE A 94 15.41 -4.67 1.84
N GLY A 95 15.89 -3.41 1.76
CA GLY A 95 16.45 -2.84 0.53
C GLY A 95 17.10 -1.48 0.75
N ALA A 96 18.22 -1.44 1.50
CA ALA A 96 18.88 -0.19 1.88
C ALA A 96 19.71 0.49 0.77
N SER A 97 19.73 -0.05 -0.46
CA SER A 97 20.64 0.43 -1.52
C SER A 97 19.97 0.73 -2.86
N ARG A 98 18.68 0.42 -3.03
CA ARG A 98 18.01 0.34 -4.33
C ARG A 98 16.54 0.72 -4.15
N GLY A 99 16.12 1.90 -4.62
CA GLY A 99 14.76 2.39 -4.38
C GLY A 99 13.72 1.76 -5.33
N VAL A 100 12.64 1.23 -4.76
CA VAL A 100 11.39 0.85 -5.47
C VAL A 100 10.34 1.96 -5.33
N ILE A 101 9.58 2.21 -6.40
CA ILE A 101 8.38 3.05 -6.34
C ILE A 101 7.15 2.29 -6.83
N GLY A 102 5.99 2.73 -6.37
CA GLY A 102 4.71 2.27 -6.87
C GLY A 102 3.60 3.15 -6.33
N ASN A 103 2.59 3.39 -7.14
CA ASN A 103 1.37 4.04 -6.67
C ASN A 103 0.21 3.31 -7.33
N THR A 104 -0.80 3.00 -6.53
CA THR A 104 -1.98 2.30 -7.03
C THR A 104 -3.19 2.61 -6.17
N THR A 105 -4.35 2.47 -6.78
CA THR A 105 -5.64 2.37 -6.09
C THR A 105 -6.05 0.90 -6.10
N GLY A 106 -7.01 0.50 -5.26
CA GLY A 106 -7.54 -0.87 -5.32
C GLY A 106 -7.99 -1.29 -6.73
N LEU A 107 -8.35 -0.30 -7.57
CA LEU A 107 -8.86 -0.52 -8.92
C LEU A 107 -7.75 -0.89 -9.93
N GLY A 108 -7.88 -2.08 -10.50
CA GLY A 108 -7.05 -2.55 -11.62
C GLY A 108 -5.71 -3.18 -11.21
N LEU A 109 -4.90 -3.53 -12.21
CA LEU A 109 -3.62 -4.22 -11.94
C LEU A 109 -2.58 -3.26 -11.35
N ASN A 110 -2.29 -3.52 -10.08
CA ASN A 110 -1.29 -2.82 -9.30
C ASN A 110 0.12 -3.14 -9.80
N LYS A 111 1.02 -2.15 -9.77
CA LYS A 111 2.39 -2.27 -10.29
C LYS A 111 3.41 -1.85 -9.25
N ILE A 112 4.42 -2.70 -9.06
CA ILE A 112 5.65 -2.34 -8.35
C ILE A 112 6.74 -2.19 -9.40
N SER A 113 7.46 -1.07 -9.36
CA SER A 113 8.54 -0.81 -10.31
C SER A 113 9.85 -0.53 -9.58
N TYR A 114 10.89 -1.19 -10.06
CA TYR A 114 12.28 -1.04 -9.65
C TYR A 114 13.10 -0.46 -10.80
N ASP A 115 14.00 0.48 -10.49
CA ASP A 115 14.99 1.03 -11.41
C ASP A 115 16.35 1.12 -10.70
N SER A 116 17.39 0.60 -11.34
CA SER A 116 18.76 0.61 -10.82
C SER A 116 19.42 1.99 -10.76
N GLY A 117 18.99 2.94 -11.59
CA GLY A 117 19.35 4.36 -11.51
C GLY A 117 18.58 5.11 -10.41
N GLY A 118 17.62 4.45 -9.77
CA GLY A 118 16.69 5.05 -8.82
C GLY A 118 15.59 5.86 -9.51
N TYR A 119 14.58 6.24 -8.73
CA TYR A 119 13.48 7.06 -9.22
C TYR A 119 13.66 8.50 -8.76
N SER A 120 13.93 9.40 -9.71
CA SER A 120 13.85 10.85 -9.50
C SER A 120 12.41 11.31 -9.68
N GLY A 121 11.71 11.49 -8.56
CA GLY A 121 10.41 12.16 -8.48
C GLY A 121 10.56 13.54 -7.87
#